data_AF-A0AAD4C8X1-F1
#
_entry.id   AF-A0AAD4C8X1-F1
#
_cell.length_a   1.000
_cell.length_b   1.000
_cell.length_c   1.000
_cell.angle_alpha   90.00
_cell.angle_beta   90.00
_cell.angle_gamma   90.00
#
_symmetry.space_group_name_H-M   'P 1'
#
loop_
_entity.id
_entity.type
_entity.pdbx_description
1 polymer ?
#
loop_
_entity_poly.entity_id
_entity_poly.type
_entity_poly.pdbx_seq_one_letter_code
_entity_poly.pdbx_strand_id
1 'polypeptide(L)'
;MNDSNFMKMIRMSQSLVRKYRKAVRASASASAAFNDLDGTVNDEQRQKWVTQELHAQKNRISNPSAMDIFDVQLQKAPTMQVVELDLLRSVAGGDSFDKSRGRNTTWLSRGLKLEEGQI
;
A
#
# COMPACT_ATOMS: atom_id res chain seq x y z
N MET A 1 -14.56 19.13 -38.66
CA MET A 1 -15.03 18.24 -37.57
C MET A 1 -14.00 17.13 -37.47
N ASN A 2 -13.14 17.19 -36.44
CA ASN A 2 -11.85 16.49 -36.40
C ASN A 2 -12.05 15.11 -35.75
N ASP A 3 -11.72 14.05 -36.46
CA ASP A 3 -12.00 12.66 -36.05
C ASP A 3 -11.00 12.16 -34.98
N SER A 4 -11.04 12.82 -33.81
CA SER A 4 -10.22 12.55 -32.64
C SER A 4 -10.35 11.09 -32.17
N ASN A 5 -11.56 10.53 -32.28
CA ASN A 5 -11.85 9.17 -31.85
C ASN A 5 -11.29 8.13 -32.84
N PHE A 6 -11.39 8.36 -34.16
CA PHE A 6 -10.75 7.49 -35.16
C PHE A 6 -9.22 7.48 -35.03
N MET A 7 -8.60 8.65 -34.83
CA MET A 7 -7.15 8.73 -34.62
C MET A 7 -6.70 8.02 -33.33
N LYS A 8 -7.49 8.08 -32.26
CA LYS A 8 -7.25 7.28 -31.04
C LYS A 8 -7.31 5.79 -31.37
N MET A 9 -8.33 5.35 -32.12
CA MET A 9 -8.53 3.95 -32.50
C MET A 9 -7.36 3.39 -33.32
N ILE A 10 -6.88 4.14 -34.31
CA ILE A 10 -5.70 3.77 -35.09
C ILE A 10 -4.47 3.62 -34.18
N ARG A 11 -4.23 4.57 -33.28
CA ARG A 11 -3.11 4.54 -32.33
C ARG A 11 -3.22 3.43 -31.28
N MET A 12 -4.43 2.98 -30.94
CA MET A 12 -4.62 1.87 -30.00
C MET A 12 -3.97 0.59 -30.49
N SER A 13 -4.08 0.26 -31.79
CA SER A 13 -3.48 -0.95 -32.36
C SER A 13 -1.97 -1.04 -32.10
N GLN A 14 -1.25 0.04 -32.39
CA GLN A 14 0.20 0.15 -32.16
C GLN A 14 0.54 0.07 -30.66
N SER A 15 -0.26 0.72 -29.82
CA SER A 15 -0.10 0.63 -28.36
C SER A 15 -0.32 -0.79 -27.85
N LEU A 16 -1.32 -1.50 -28.35
CA LEU A 16 -1.61 -2.89 -27.96
C LEU A 16 -0.48 -3.82 -28.37
N VAL A 17 0.02 -3.71 -29.60
CA VAL A 17 1.17 -4.50 -30.06
C VAL A 17 2.40 -4.26 -29.19
N ARG A 18 2.68 -3.00 -28.86
CA ARG A 18 3.80 -2.64 -27.97
C ARG A 18 3.62 -3.21 -26.56
N LYS A 19 2.43 -3.07 -25.97
CA LYS A 19 2.09 -3.60 -24.65
C LYS A 19 2.19 -5.12 -24.62
N TYR A 20 1.66 -5.80 -25.63
CA TYR A 20 1.73 -7.25 -25.77
C TYR A 20 3.18 -7.74 -25.83
N ARG A 21 4.01 -7.16 -26.71
CA ARG A 21 5.44 -7.52 -26.79
C ARG A 21 6.16 -7.31 -25.47
N LYS A 22 5.85 -6.22 -24.75
CA LYS A 22 6.42 -5.96 -23.42
C LYS A 22 5.97 -7.02 -22.40
N ALA A 23 4.68 -7.37 -22.39
CA ALA A 23 4.14 -8.39 -21.50
C ALA A 23 4.75 -9.77 -21.77
N VAL A 24 4.85 -10.18 -23.04
CA VAL A 24 5.49 -11.45 -23.43
C VAL A 24 6.93 -11.52 -22.94
N ARG A 25 7.73 -10.46 -23.16
CA ARG A 25 9.12 -10.39 -22.69
C ARG A 25 9.23 -10.45 -21.16
N ALA A 26 8.28 -9.84 -20.45
CA ALA A 26 8.25 -9.82 -18.99
C ALA A 26 7.65 -11.09 -18.38
N SER A 27 6.94 -11.92 -19.17
CA SER A 27 6.15 -13.04 -18.65
C SER A 27 7.00 -14.03 -17.87
N ALA A 28 8.16 -14.44 -18.40
CA ALA A 28 9.02 -15.41 -17.72
C ALA A 28 9.53 -14.88 -16.37
N SER A 29 9.96 -13.61 -16.33
CA SER A 29 10.43 -12.97 -15.10
C SER A 29 9.29 -12.77 -14.09
N ALA A 30 8.10 -12.41 -14.55
CA ALA A 30 6.92 -12.28 -13.69
C ALA A 30 6.49 -13.63 -13.10
N SER A 31 6.50 -14.69 -13.91
CA SER A 31 6.20 -16.05 -13.45
C SER A 31 7.24 -16.56 -12.44
N ALA A 32 8.53 -16.28 -12.67
CA ALA A 32 9.58 -16.63 -11.71
C ALA A 32 9.37 -15.90 -10.37
N ALA A 33 9.18 -14.58 -10.40
CA ALA A 33 8.92 -13.80 -9.19
C ALA A 33 7.65 -14.24 -8.46
N PHE A 34 6.61 -14.63 -9.20
CA PHE A 34 5.40 -15.20 -8.60
C PHE A 34 5.68 -16.52 -7.89
N ASN A 35 6.38 -17.45 -8.55
CA ASN A 35 6.71 -18.74 -7.95
C ASN A 35 7.60 -18.59 -6.71
N ASP A 36 8.54 -17.64 -6.73
CA ASP A 36 9.39 -17.34 -5.57
C ASP A 36 8.56 -16.86 -4.37
N LEU A 37 7.59 -15.96 -4.60
CA LEU A 37 6.69 -15.50 -3.54
C LEU A 37 5.77 -16.62 -3.06
N ASP A 38 5.19 -17.34 -3.99
CA ASP A 38 4.22 -18.39 -3.75
C ASP A 38 4.84 -19.56 -2.96
N GLY A 39 6.11 -19.89 -3.22
CA GLY A 39 6.88 -20.87 -2.43
C GLY A 39 7.10 -20.49 -0.96
N THR A 40 6.95 -19.22 -0.58
CA THR A 40 7.05 -18.77 0.82
C THR A 40 5.74 -18.88 1.60
N VAL A 41 4.62 -19.15 0.91
CA VAL A 41 3.27 -19.12 1.49
C VAL A 41 2.85 -20.52 1.93
N ASN A 42 2.29 -20.63 3.13
CA ASN A 42 1.72 -21.88 3.66
C ASN A 42 0.54 -22.38 2.80
N ASP A 43 0.38 -23.69 2.67
CA ASP A 43 -0.63 -24.33 1.83
C ASP A 43 -2.06 -23.96 2.21
N GLU A 44 -2.35 -23.85 3.50
CA GLU A 44 -3.67 -23.42 4.00
C GLU A 44 -4.02 -21.99 3.53
N GLN A 45 -3.04 -21.10 3.57
CA GLN A 45 -3.21 -19.70 3.19
C GLN A 45 -3.37 -19.57 1.67
N ARG A 46 -2.59 -20.34 0.92
CA ARG A 46 -2.72 -20.45 -0.54
C ARG A 46 -4.12 -20.92 -0.94
N GLN A 47 -4.61 -21.99 -0.32
CA GLN A 47 -5.94 -22.52 -0.62
C GLN A 47 -7.04 -21.50 -0.30
N LYS A 48 -6.90 -20.77 0.82
CA LYS A 48 -7.79 -19.66 1.16
C LYS A 48 -7.79 -18.57 0.08
N TRP A 49 -6.63 -18.15 -0.42
CA TRP A 49 -6.58 -17.14 -1.48
C TRP A 49 -7.20 -17.62 -2.80
N VAL A 50 -6.94 -18.87 -3.20
CA VAL A 50 -7.55 -19.46 -4.41
C VAL A 50 -9.09 -19.48 -4.29
N THR A 51 -9.63 -19.87 -3.14
CA THR A 51 -11.09 -19.87 -2.92
C THR A 51 -11.68 -18.46 -2.95
N GLN A 52 -10.99 -17.47 -2.37
CA GLN A 52 -11.40 -16.07 -2.42
C GLN A 52 -11.38 -15.52 -3.84
N GLU A 53 -10.33 -15.80 -4.62
CA GLU A 53 -10.21 -15.41 -6.02
C GLU A 53 -11.35 -15.99 -6.86
N LEU A 54 -11.60 -17.30 -6.74
CA LEU A 54 -12.69 -17.97 -7.46
C LEU A 54 -14.06 -17.36 -7.12
N HIS A 55 -14.29 -17.05 -5.84
CA HIS A 55 -15.52 -16.41 -5.41
C HIS A 55 -15.67 -14.99 -5.98
N ALA A 56 -14.61 -14.19 -5.94
CA ALA A 56 -14.59 -12.84 -6.49
C ALA A 56 -14.88 -12.83 -7.99
N GLN A 57 -14.20 -13.69 -8.75
CA GLN A 57 -14.39 -13.79 -10.21
C GLN A 57 -15.81 -14.21 -10.59
N LYS A 58 -16.41 -15.14 -9.86
CA LYS A 58 -17.80 -15.56 -10.08
C LYS A 58 -18.79 -14.44 -9.83
N ASN A 59 -18.55 -13.63 -8.80
CA ASN A 59 -19.50 -12.61 -8.35
C ASN A 59 -19.20 -11.21 -8.90
N ARG A 60 -18.16 -11.01 -9.70
CA ARG A 60 -17.72 -9.69 -10.16
C ARG A 60 -18.80 -8.84 -10.84
N ILE A 61 -19.79 -9.47 -11.49
CA ILE A 61 -20.87 -8.77 -12.20
C ILE A 61 -22.03 -8.43 -11.24
N SER A 62 -22.39 -9.36 -10.37
CA SER A 62 -23.51 -9.22 -9.44
C SER A 62 -23.16 -8.40 -8.20
N ASN A 63 -21.90 -8.46 -7.77
CA ASN A 63 -21.37 -7.73 -6.63
C ASN A 63 -19.98 -7.14 -6.98
N PRO A 64 -19.92 -5.87 -7.39
CA PRO A 64 -18.66 -5.19 -7.68
C PRO A 64 -17.67 -5.22 -6.52
N SER A 65 -18.14 -5.14 -5.26
CA SER A 65 -17.31 -5.19 -4.06
C SER A 65 -16.66 -6.56 -3.83
N ALA A 66 -17.06 -7.60 -4.56
CA ALA A 66 -16.36 -8.89 -4.50
C ALA A 66 -14.92 -8.79 -5.02
N MET A 67 -14.60 -7.78 -5.83
CA MET A 67 -13.24 -7.54 -6.35
C MET A 67 -12.31 -6.82 -5.36
N ASP A 68 -12.84 -6.29 -4.25
CA ASP A 68 -12.07 -5.53 -3.25
C ASP A 68 -10.98 -6.39 -2.55
N ILE A 69 -11.02 -7.71 -2.76
CA ILE A 69 -9.97 -8.64 -2.28
C ILE A 69 -8.60 -8.38 -2.93
N PHE A 70 -8.57 -7.73 -4.10
CA PHE A 70 -7.33 -7.39 -4.79
C PHE A 70 -6.75 -6.04 -4.33
N ASP A 71 -7.52 -5.29 -3.54
CA ASP A 71 -7.04 -4.04 -2.98
C ASP A 71 -6.15 -4.27 -1.77
N VAL A 72 -5.16 -3.40 -1.62
CA VAL A 72 -4.19 -3.44 -0.54
C VAL A 72 -4.84 -2.91 0.73
N GLN A 73 -5.27 -3.83 1.60
CA GLN A 73 -5.82 -3.53 2.93
C GLN A 73 -4.69 -3.29 3.95
N LEU A 74 -3.93 -2.20 3.78
CA LEU A 74 -2.95 -1.79 4.78
C LEU A 74 -3.64 -1.00 5.89
N GLN A 75 -3.38 -1.38 7.14
CA GLN A 75 -3.73 -0.52 8.26
C GLN A 75 -2.99 0.80 8.10
N LYS A 76 -3.73 1.90 8.21
CA LYS A 76 -3.15 3.24 8.12
C LYS A 76 -2.05 3.34 9.18
N ALA A 77 -0.84 3.70 8.76
CA ALA A 77 0.24 3.90 9.69
C ALA A 77 -0.20 4.91 10.78
N PRO A 78 0.16 4.67 12.05
CA PRO A 78 -0.19 5.60 13.11
C PRO A 78 0.34 6.99 12.75
N THR A 79 -0.51 7.99 12.91
CA THR A 79 -0.10 9.38 12.67
C THR A 79 0.95 9.76 13.71
N MET A 80 1.84 10.71 13.37
CA MET A 80 2.85 11.25 14.29
C MET A 80 2.26 11.54 15.68
N GLN A 81 1.07 12.14 15.74
CA GLN A 81 0.35 12.42 16.99
C GLN A 81 0.00 11.18 17.82
N VAL A 82 -0.38 10.07 17.16
CA VAL A 82 -0.69 8.80 17.84
C VAL A 82 0.59 8.17 18.39
N VAL A 83 1.67 8.20 17.60
CA VAL A 83 2.99 7.75 18.04
C VAL A 83 3.48 8.60 19.22
N GLU A 84 3.30 9.91 19.15
CA GLU A 84 3.66 10.85 20.21
C GLU A 84 2.87 10.61 21.50
N LEU A 85 1.55 10.41 21.41
CA LEU A 85 0.72 10.06 22.57
C LEU A 85 1.10 8.71 23.20
N ASP A 86 1.43 7.70 22.38
CA ASP A 86 1.87 6.39 22.86
C ASP A 86 3.24 6.47 23.56
N LEU A 87 4.14 7.30 23.04
CA LEU A 87 5.41 7.63 23.68
C LEU A 87 5.21 8.34 25.03
N LEU A 88 4.25 9.26 25.13
CA LEU A 88 3.93 9.92 26.40
C LEU A 88 3.35 8.94 27.42
N ARG A 89 2.47 8.04 26.99
CA ARG A 89 1.87 7.02 27.85
C ARG A 89 2.91 6.03 28.37
N SER A 90 3.87 5.62 27.53
CA SER A 90 4.97 4.74 27.94
C SER A 90 5.96 5.43 28.88
N VAL A 91 6.20 6.74 28.73
CA VAL A 91 7.01 7.53 29.69
C VAL A 91 6.27 7.77 31.02
N ALA A 92 4.95 7.97 30.99
CA ALA A 92 4.13 8.18 32.19
C ALA A 92 3.87 6.90 33.01
N GLY A 93 3.96 5.72 32.36
CA GLY A 93 3.72 4.41 32.98
C GLY A 93 4.89 3.83 33.79
N GLY A 94 6.07 4.45 33.74
CA GLY A 94 7.21 4.13 34.60
C GLY A 94 7.96 2.85 34.25
N ASP A 95 9.01 2.96 33.42
CA ASP A 95 10.28 2.27 33.70
C ASP A 95 11.44 2.90 32.91
N SER A 96 12.60 3.04 33.58
CA SER A 96 13.91 3.45 33.04
C SER A 96 14.13 4.92 32.64
N PHE A 97 14.69 5.68 33.59
CA PHE A 97 15.20 7.06 33.53
C PHE A 97 16.38 7.32 32.55
N ASP A 98 16.74 6.40 31.63
CA ASP A 98 18.04 6.49 30.93
C ASP A 98 18.01 6.47 29.37
N LYS A 99 16.84 6.62 28.73
CA LYS A 99 16.75 6.75 27.24
C LYS A 99 16.08 8.03 26.73
N SER A 100 15.76 8.97 27.61
CA SER A 100 14.88 10.11 27.30
C SER A 100 15.61 11.39 26.88
N ARG A 101 16.95 11.45 26.98
CA ARG A 101 17.72 12.68 26.68
C ARG A 101 17.63 13.15 25.23
N GLY A 102 17.29 12.26 24.28
CA GLY A 102 17.14 12.61 22.85
C GLY A 102 15.73 12.97 22.39
N ARG A 103 14.67 12.61 23.14
CA ARG A 103 13.26 12.81 22.71
C ARG A 103 12.56 14.02 23.31
N ASN A 104 13.03 14.52 24.45
CA ASN A 104 12.43 15.67 25.12
C ASN A 104 12.77 17.02 24.43
N THR A 105 13.81 17.07 23.60
CA THR A 105 14.31 18.30 22.98
C THR A 105 13.44 18.82 21.83
N THR A 106 12.80 17.93 21.05
CA THR A 106 11.92 18.33 19.93
C THR A 106 10.66 19.04 20.42
N TRP A 107 10.13 18.62 21.57
CA TRP A 107 8.95 19.23 22.17
C TRP A 107 9.24 20.54 22.88
N LEU A 108 10.34 20.60 23.64
CA LEU A 108 10.79 21.84 24.24
C LEU A 108 11.09 22.90 23.18
N SER A 109 11.78 22.53 22.09
CA SER A 109 12.06 23.46 20.99
C SER A 109 10.79 23.90 20.24
N ARG A 110 9.76 23.04 20.14
CA ARG A 110 8.48 23.42 19.53
C ARG A 110 7.65 24.32 20.45
N GLY A 111 7.65 24.06 21.75
CA GLY A 111 7.02 24.94 22.75
C GLY A 111 7.68 26.31 22.79
N LEU A 112 9.02 26.35 22.83
CA LEU A 112 9.79 27.60 22.77
C LEU A 112 9.52 28.38 21.48
N LYS A 113 9.46 27.72 20.31
CA LYS A 113 9.10 28.40 19.05
C LYS A 113 7.68 28.95 19.00
N LEU A 114 6.73 28.31 19.69
CA LEU A 114 5.35 28.80 19.77
C LEU A 114 5.28 30.03 20.69
N GLU A 115 6.01 30.03 21.80
CA GLU A 115 6.13 31.19 22.70
C GLU A 115 6.84 32.36 22.00
N GLU A 116 7.92 32.09 21.26
CA GLU A 116 8.67 33.09 20.50
C GLU A 116 7.83 33.71 19.34
N GLY A 117 6.83 33.00 18.83
CA GLY A 117 5.90 33.53 17.81
C GLY A 117 4.69 34.28 18.39
N GLN A 118 4.54 34.33 19.71
CA GLN A 118 3.46 35.04 20.42
C GLN A 118 3.93 36.36 21.08
N ILE A 119 5.24 36.64 21.03
CA ILE A 119 5.89 37.90 21.43
C ILE A 119 6.14 38.74 20.18
#